data_AF-A0A383RAB7-F1
#
_entry.id   AF-A0A383RAB7-F1
#
_cell.length_a   1.000
_cell.length_b   1.000
_cell.length_c   1.000
_cell.angle_alpha   90.00
_cell.angle_beta   90.00
_cell.angle_gamma   90.00
#
_symmetry.space_group_name_H-M   'P 1'
#
loop_
_entity.id
_entity.type
_entity.pdbx_description
1 polymer ?
#
loop_
_entity_poly.entity_id
_entity_poly.type
_entity_poly.pdbx_seq_one_letter_code
_entity_poly.pdbx_strand_id
1 'polypeptide(L)'
;MTYIKKMYSYGDFCWIDFDEITTLDKLEPYEKAELLYLGHYKQPLRSPFFEKLNNKFVYLAHDDGWFNKIFYKDKNQYIDVLASLVSNRLKSYRQDVLPLSRDIAEQLMLFAKDGILVDFYRNRIIKSRKSIEIPFHVIGENMNFDDVYNNMERHKAKAESEYWLVYSKNEWSIRSYK
;
A
#
# COMPACT_ATOMS: atom_id res chain seq x y z
N MET A 1 -15.22 -7.81 -12.83
CA MET A 1 -15.97 -7.13 -11.74
C MET A 1 -16.77 -8.17 -10.95
N THR A 2 -16.11 -9.22 -10.45
CA THR A 2 -16.78 -10.45 -9.96
C THR A 2 -16.23 -10.96 -8.62
N TYR A 3 -15.04 -10.54 -8.20
CA TYR A 3 -14.43 -11.01 -6.94
C TYR A 3 -14.78 -10.14 -5.71
N ILE A 4 -15.11 -8.85 -5.90
CA ILE A 4 -15.39 -7.91 -4.79
C ILE A 4 -16.71 -8.26 -4.07
N LYS A 5 -17.68 -8.85 -4.78
CA LYS A 5 -19.00 -9.16 -4.21
C LYS A 5 -18.99 -10.28 -3.17
N LYS A 6 -17.92 -11.09 -3.07
CA LYS A 6 -17.86 -12.24 -2.16
C LYS A 6 -17.24 -11.93 -0.80
N MET A 7 -16.66 -10.73 -0.60
CA MET A 7 -15.96 -10.40 0.65
C MET A 7 -16.88 -9.91 1.77
N TYR A 8 -18.03 -9.31 1.43
CA TYR A 8 -18.98 -8.76 2.40
C TYR A 8 -19.66 -9.81 3.31
N SER A 9 -19.48 -11.12 3.05
CA SER A 9 -20.12 -12.18 3.85
C SER A 9 -19.19 -12.89 4.84
N TYR A 10 -17.90 -12.53 4.93
CA TYR A 10 -16.91 -13.27 5.73
C TYR A 10 -16.41 -12.55 6.99
N GLY A 11 -16.81 -11.30 7.25
CA GLY A 11 -16.23 -10.48 8.33
C GLY A 11 -14.83 -9.98 7.97
N ASP A 12 -13.96 -9.79 8.98
CA ASP A 12 -12.55 -9.41 8.79
C ASP A 12 -11.85 -10.36 7.80
N PHE A 13 -11.26 -9.82 6.73
CA PHE A 13 -10.53 -10.63 5.77
C PHE A 13 -9.02 -10.50 5.97
N CYS A 14 -8.44 -11.49 6.66
CA CYS A 14 -7.00 -11.61 6.87
C CYS A 14 -6.48 -12.90 6.25
N TRP A 15 -5.33 -12.83 5.59
CA TRP A 15 -4.64 -14.03 5.10
C TRP A 15 -3.12 -13.88 5.20
N ILE A 16 -2.47 -15.03 5.28
CA ILE A 16 -1.03 -15.21 5.27
C ILE A 16 -0.74 -16.35 4.30
N ASP A 17 0.28 -16.19 3.45
CA ASP A 17 0.74 -17.29 2.61
C ASP A 17 1.60 -18.27 3.43
N PHE A 18 1.79 -19.48 2.92
CA PHE A 18 2.66 -20.47 3.54
C PHE A 18 3.13 -21.43 2.44
N ASP A 19 4.31 -22.02 2.62
CA ASP A 19 4.89 -22.92 1.62
C ASP A 19 4.16 -24.27 1.55
N GLU A 20 3.85 -24.88 2.69
CA GLU A 20 3.19 -26.20 2.77
C GLU A 20 2.14 -26.25 3.87
N ILE A 21 0.99 -26.88 3.63
CA ILE A 21 -0.10 -26.94 4.63
C ILE A 21 0.32 -27.65 5.91
N THR A 22 1.24 -28.62 5.82
CA THR A 22 1.75 -29.37 6.98
C THR A 22 2.57 -28.51 7.94
N THR A 23 3.01 -27.31 7.55
CA THR A 23 3.72 -26.41 8.46
C THR A 23 2.78 -25.75 9.46
N LEU A 24 1.50 -25.58 9.12
CA LEU A 24 0.49 -25.03 10.04
C LEU A 24 0.31 -25.93 11.26
N ASP A 25 0.26 -27.25 11.05
CA ASP A 25 0.10 -28.22 12.12
C ASP A 25 1.30 -28.24 13.07
N LYS A 26 2.49 -27.94 12.53
CA LYS A 26 3.78 -27.90 13.25
C LYS A 26 4.02 -26.60 14.01
N LEU A 27 3.13 -25.61 13.94
CA LEU A 27 3.26 -24.39 14.72
C LEU A 27 3.13 -24.69 16.21
N GLU A 28 4.04 -24.11 17.01
CA GLU A 28 3.97 -24.17 18.46
C GLU A 28 2.75 -23.40 18.97
N PRO A 29 2.24 -23.70 20.18
CA PRO A 29 1.13 -22.97 20.77
C PRO A 29 1.33 -21.45 20.80
N TYR A 30 2.56 -20.97 21.02
CA TYR A 30 2.85 -19.53 21.03
C TYR A 30 2.82 -18.93 19.62
N GLU A 31 3.27 -19.64 18.57
CA GLU A 31 3.22 -19.18 17.18
C GLU A 31 1.77 -19.09 16.69
N LYS A 32 0.93 -20.06 17.11
CA LYS A 32 -0.52 -20.02 16.87
C LYS A 32 -1.15 -18.82 17.57
N ALA A 33 -0.76 -18.52 18.81
CA ALA A 33 -1.21 -17.33 19.53
C ALA A 33 -0.78 -16.04 18.83
N GLU A 34 0.45 -15.95 18.31
CA GLU A 34 0.93 -14.81 17.54
C GLU A 34 0.16 -14.62 16.23
N LEU A 35 -0.19 -15.69 15.52
CA LEU A 35 -1.05 -15.62 14.32
C LEU A 35 -2.46 -15.13 14.65
N LEU A 36 -3.06 -15.65 15.72
CA LEU A 36 -4.39 -15.21 16.17
C LEU A 36 -4.35 -13.73 16.60
N TYR A 37 -3.30 -13.32 17.32
CA TYR A 37 -3.08 -11.93 17.69
C TYR A 37 -2.95 -11.03 16.45
N LEU A 38 -2.13 -11.44 15.48
CA LEU A 38 -1.93 -10.71 14.22
C LEU A 38 -3.24 -10.55 13.45
N GLY A 39 -4.02 -11.62 13.34
CA GLY A 39 -5.33 -11.61 12.69
C GLY A 39 -6.34 -10.74 13.43
N HIS A 40 -6.37 -10.77 14.77
CA HIS A 40 -7.33 -10.01 15.56
C HIS A 40 -6.98 -8.50 15.63
N TYR A 41 -5.76 -8.17 16.06
CA TYR A 41 -5.32 -6.79 16.28
C TYR A 41 -4.77 -6.10 15.02
N LYS A 42 -4.65 -6.81 13.89
CA LYS A 42 -4.12 -6.28 12.62
C LYS A 42 -2.70 -5.69 12.76
N GLN A 43 -1.92 -6.22 13.70
CA GLN A 43 -0.55 -5.82 13.99
C GLN A 43 0.26 -7.02 14.50
N PRO A 44 1.55 -7.16 14.11
CA PRO A 44 2.39 -8.24 14.59
C PRO A 44 2.76 -8.04 16.05
N LEU A 45 2.81 -9.12 16.82
CA LEU A 45 3.36 -9.08 18.18
C LEU A 45 4.89 -8.91 18.17
N ARG A 46 5.56 -9.62 17.25
CA ARG A 46 7.02 -9.57 17.06
C ARG A 46 7.39 -9.34 15.61
N SER A 47 6.85 -10.18 14.72
CA SER A 47 7.09 -10.15 13.29
C SER A 47 5.80 -10.57 12.57
N PRO A 48 5.50 -10.02 11.38
CA PRO A 48 4.45 -10.56 10.53
C PRO A 48 4.93 -11.84 9.77
N PHE A 49 6.21 -12.18 9.85
CA PHE A 49 6.79 -13.34 9.18
C PHE A 49 7.17 -14.44 10.17
N PHE A 50 6.69 -15.66 9.90
CA PHE A 50 6.84 -16.88 10.68
C PHE A 50 7.79 -17.82 9.93
N GLU A 51 8.87 -18.24 10.59
CA GLU A 51 9.90 -19.07 9.96
C GLU A 51 9.34 -20.41 9.48
N LYS A 52 8.53 -21.09 10.30
CA LYS A 52 7.91 -22.38 9.94
C LYS A 52 6.94 -22.26 8.75
N LEU A 53 6.22 -21.16 8.62
CA LEU A 53 5.33 -20.94 7.47
C LEU A 53 6.11 -20.56 6.21
N ASN A 54 7.30 -19.97 6.40
CA ASN A 54 8.08 -19.30 5.37
C ASN A 54 7.24 -18.31 4.53
N ASN A 55 6.29 -17.64 5.17
CA ASN A 55 5.38 -16.72 4.50
C ASN A 55 6.15 -15.51 3.93
N LYS A 56 5.66 -14.99 2.80
CA LYS A 56 6.22 -13.83 2.08
C LYS A 56 5.30 -12.63 2.14
N PHE A 57 4.01 -12.87 2.36
CA PHE A 57 2.96 -11.86 2.40
C PHE A 57 2.07 -12.05 3.64
N VAL A 58 1.62 -10.93 4.19
CA VAL A 58 0.51 -10.93 5.14
C VAL A 58 -0.43 -9.82 4.73
N TYR A 59 -1.71 -10.14 4.59
CA TYR A 59 -2.76 -9.19 4.30
C TYR A 59 -3.73 -9.12 5.47
N LEU A 60 -3.99 -7.91 5.94
CA LEU A 60 -4.85 -7.64 7.08
C LEU A 60 -5.85 -6.58 6.67
N ALA A 61 -7.13 -6.90 6.68
CA ALA A 61 -8.19 -5.94 6.42
C ALA A 61 -9.29 -6.03 7.47
N HIS A 62 -9.97 -4.89 7.67
CA HIS A 62 -11.24 -4.85 8.39
C HIS A 62 -12.39 -5.25 7.46
N ASP A 63 -13.48 -5.69 8.06
CA ASP A 63 -14.72 -6.13 7.42
C ASP A 63 -15.40 -5.08 6.51
N ASP A 64 -15.14 -3.80 6.74
CA ASP A 64 -15.63 -2.69 5.92
C ASP A 64 -14.83 -2.48 4.61
N GLY A 65 -13.67 -3.13 4.47
CA GLY A 65 -12.74 -2.95 3.35
C GLY A 65 -12.11 -1.55 3.28
N TRP A 66 -12.36 -0.71 4.28
CA TRP A 66 -11.87 0.66 4.39
C TRP A 66 -10.36 0.70 4.59
N PHE A 67 -9.87 -0.24 5.39
CA PHE A 67 -8.48 -0.37 5.78
C PHE A 67 -7.91 -1.70 5.31
N ASN A 68 -6.76 -1.63 4.63
CA ASN A 68 -6.00 -2.79 4.20
C ASN A 68 -4.52 -2.54 4.49
N LYS A 69 -3.89 -3.42 5.27
CA LYS A 69 -2.46 -3.43 5.57
C LYS A 69 -1.83 -4.68 4.96
N ILE A 70 -0.73 -4.49 4.24
CA ILE A 70 -0.01 -5.59 3.59
C ILE A 70 1.45 -5.54 3.99
N PHE A 71 1.97 -6.65 4.50
CA PHE A 71 3.38 -6.85 4.77
C PHE A 71 4.01 -7.64 3.63
N TYR A 72 5.20 -7.20 3.20
CA TYR A 72 6.02 -7.85 2.18
C TYR A 72 7.37 -8.24 2.79
N LYS A 73 7.74 -9.51 2.68
CA LYS A 73 9.04 -9.99 3.17
C LYS A 73 10.19 -9.50 2.31
N ASP A 74 9.97 -9.43 0.99
CA ASP A 74 10.92 -8.89 0.01
C ASP A 74 10.47 -7.51 -0.47
N LYS A 75 11.36 -6.53 -0.29
CA LYS A 75 11.17 -5.16 -0.77
C LYS A 75 10.94 -5.08 -2.29
N ASN A 76 11.52 -5.99 -3.08
CA ASN A 76 11.36 -5.97 -4.53
C ASN A 76 9.92 -6.27 -4.93
N GLN A 77 9.26 -7.18 -4.22
CA GLN A 77 7.84 -7.46 -4.44
C GLN A 77 6.97 -6.25 -4.10
N TYR A 78 7.32 -5.51 -3.04
CA TYR A 78 6.64 -4.25 -2.72
C TYR A 78 6.81 -3.22 -3.84
N ILE A 79 8.02 -3.04 -4.37
CA ILE A 79 8.30 -2.13 -5.50
C ILE A 79 7.45 -2.48 -6.73
N ASP A 80 7.39 -3.76 -7.09
CA ASP A 80 6.63 -4.23 -8.25
C ASP A 80 5.11 -3.99 -8.06
N VAL A 81 4.60 -4.24 -6.85
CA VAL A 81 3.19 -3.97 -6.52
C VAL A 81 2.90 -2.48 -6.50
N LEU A 82 3.76 -1.65 -5.90
CA LEU A 82 3.62 -0.20 -5.87
C LEU A 82 3.54 0.37 -7.29
N ALA A 83 4.44 -0.08 -8.18
CA ALA A 83 4.45 0.30 -9.58
C ALA A 83 3.14 -0.05 -10.28
N SER A 84 2.67 -1.29 -10.10
CA SER A 84 1.41 -1.76 -10.68
C SER A 84 0.19 -1.00 -10.14
N LEU A 85 0.11 -0.79 -8.83
CA LEU A 85 -0.99 -0.09 -8.18
C LEU A 85 -1.10 1.33 -8.72
N VAL A 86 -0.02 2.10 -8.65
CA VAL A 86 0.01 3.49 -9.10
C VAL A 86 -0.41 3.58 -10.57
N SER A 87 0.23 2.84 -11.47
CA SER A 87 -0.11 2.87 -12.89
C SER A 87 -1.56 2.47 -13.16
N ASN A 88 -2.07 1.44 -12.50
CA ASN A 88 -3.46 1.02 -12.67
C ASN A 88 -4.45 2.06 -12.13
N ARG A 89 -4.12 2.78 -11.04
CA ARG A 89 -4.95 3.92 -10.62
C ARG A 89 -4.94 5.03 -11.65
N LEU A 90 -3.79 5.35 -12.25
CA LEU A 90 -3.72 6.37 -13.32
C LEU A 90 -4.47 5.97 -14.59
N LYS A 91 -4.59 4.68 -14.91
CA LYS A 91 -5.38 4.21 -16.06
C LYS A 91 -6.85 4.63 -15.99
N SER A 92 -7.39 4.82 -14.79
CA SER A 92 -8.74 5.39 -14.61
C SER A 92 -8.88 6.84 -15.10
N TYR A 93 -7.75 7.54 -15.26
CA TYR A 93 -7.66 8.91 -15.74
C TYR A 93 -7.13 9.02 -17.16
N ARG A 94 -6.27 8.08 -17.60
CA ARG A 94 -5.70 8.03 -18.95
C ARG A 94 -5.25 6.60 -19.28
N GLN A 95 -5.87 6.00 -20.30
CA GLN A 95 -5.72 4.58 -20.60
C GLN A 95 -4.33 4.18 -21.12
N ASP A 96 -3.62 5.09 -21.81
CA ASP A 96 -2.29 4.87 -22.40
C ASP A 96 -1.12 5.10 -21.43
N VAL A 97 -1.39 5.05 -20.11
CA VAL A 97 -0.35 5.15 -19.09
C VAL A 97 0.47 3.86 -19.04
N LEU A 98 1.76 3.97 -19.34
CA LEU A 98 2.73 2.89 -19.18
C LEU A 98 2.95 2.55 -17.70
N PRO A 99 3.37 1.31 -17.39
CA PRO A 99 3.78 0.96 -16.04
C PRO A 99 4.81 1.93 -15.46
N LEU A 100 4.73 2.18 -14.16
CA LEU A 100 5.67 2.99 -13.41
C LEU A 100 7.03 2.31 -13.55
N SER A 101 8.03 3.07 -13.98
CA SER A 101 9.37 2.54 -14.16
C SER A 101 9.98 2.18 -12.81
N ARG A 102 10.82 1.13 -12.78
CA ARG A 102 11.36 0.57 -11.52
C ARG A 102 12.15 1.61 -10.72
N ASP A 103 12.93 2.43 -11.41
CA ASP A 103 13.71 3.53 -10.84
C ASP A 103 12.83 4.56 -10.12
N ILE A 104 11.67 4.91 -10.68
CA ILE A 104 10.72 5.82 -10.04
C ILE A 104 9.99 5.14 -8.88
N ALA A 105 9.66 3.87 -9.00
CA ALA A 105 9.06 3.10 -7.91
C ALA A 105 10.03 2.94 -6.71
N GLU A 106 11.32 2.73 -6.97
CA GLU A 106 12.38 2.69 -5.95
C GLU A 106 12.55 4.06 -5.28
N GLN A 107 12.51 5.16 -6.03
CA GLN A 107 12.50 6.51 -5.46
C GLN A 107 11.27 6.73 -4.58
N LEU A 108 10.08 6.35 -5.04
CA LEU A 108 8.84 6.48 -4.28
C LEU A 108 8.89 5.65 -2.98
N MET A 109 9.51 4.47 -3.01
CA MET A 109 9.76 3.66 -1.83
C MET A 109 10.71 4.35 -0.83
N LEU A 110 11.71 5.11 -1.30
CA LEU A 110 12.58 5.88 -0.40
C LEU A 110 11.79 6.96 0.36
N PHE A 111 10.89 7.68 -0.32
CA PHE A 111 9.98 8.63 0.35
C PHE A 111 9.02 7.91 1.31
N ALA A 112 8.53 6.72 0.93
CA ALA A 112 7.58 5.95 1.72
C ALA A 112 8.14 5.43 3.05
N LYS A 113 9.47 5.45 3.26
CA LYS A 113 10.09 5.11 4.56
C LYS A 113 9.56 5.97 5.69
N ASP A 114 9.35 7.26 5.42
CA ASP A 114 8.81 8.22 6.38
C ASP A 114 7.30 8.45 6.16
N GLY A 115 6.60 7.48 5.55
CA GLY A 115 5.17 7.54 5.29
C GLY A 115 4.75 8.57 4.22
N ILE A 116 4.20 8.09 3.10
CA ILE A 116 3.65 8.96 2.06
C ILE A 116 2.13 8.90 1.96
N LEU A 117 1.53 10.06 1.70
CA LEU A 117 0.13 10.21 1.34
C LEU A 117 0.02 10.61 -0.13
N VAL A 118 -0.46 9.69 -0.97
CA VAL A 118 -0.70 9.94 -2.40
C VAL A 118 -2.17 10.31 -2.62
N ASP A 119 -2.40 11.51 -3.15
CA ASP A 119 -3.75 12.04 -3.30
C ASP A 119 -4.30 11.82 -4.72
N PHE A 120 -5.18 10.83 -4.85
CA PHE A 120 -5.84 10.51 -6.11
C PHE A 120 -7.20 11.21 -6.30
N TYR A 121 -7.59 12.18 -5.46
CA TYR A 121 -8.83 12.92 -5.65
C TYR A 121 -8.78 13.76 -6.93
N ARG A 122 -9.85 13.72 -7.75
CA ARG A 122 -9.87 14.31 -9.10
C ARG A 122 -9.50 15.79 -9.14
N ASN A 123 -9.86 16.56 -8.11
CA ASN A 123 -9.57 17.99 -7.99
C ASN A 123 -8.12 18.31 -7.63
N ARG A 124 -7.32 17.31 -7.25
CA ARG A 124 -5.90 17.45 -6.88
C ARG A 124 -4.97 17.02 -8.01
N ILE A 125 -5.46 16.22 -8.95
CA ILE A 125 -4.70 15.76 -10.10
C ILE A 125 -4.66 16.85 -11.16
N ILE A 126 -3.45 17.29 -11.53
CA ILE A 126 -3.25 18.21 -12.65
C ILE A 126 -3.22 17.39 -13.94
N LYS A 127 -4.11 17.73 -14.87
CA LYS A 127 -4.21 17.05 -16.18
C LYS A 127 -3.99 18.04 -17.30
N SER A 128 -3.14 17.66 -18.23
CA SER A 128 -2.99 18.31 -19.53
C SER A 128 -3.17 17.27 -20.64
N ARG A 129 -3.19 17.73 -21.90
CA ARG A 129 -3.21 16.81 -23.05
C ARG A 129 -2.00 15.87 -23.09
N LYS A 130 -0.87 16.26 -22.49
CA LYS A 130 0.40 15.53 -22.57
C LYS A 130 0.87 14.95 -21.24
N SER A 131 0.36 15.45 -20.11
CA SER A 131 0.82 15.08 -18.77
C SER A 131 -0.32 14.80 -17.80
N ILE A 132 -0.04 13.94 -16.82
CA ILE A 132 -0.83 13.77 -15.60
C ILE A 132 0.12 13.89 -14.43
N GLU A 133 -0.26 14.69 -13.44
CA GLU A 133 0.54 14.94 -12.24
C GLU A 133 -0.32 14.67 -11.01
N ILE A 134 0.21 13.85 -10.10
CA ILE A 134 -0.46 13.44 -8.87
C ILE A 134 0.39 13.89 -7.69
N PRO A 135 -0.16 14.68 -6.76
CA PRO A 135 0.58 15.11 -5.60
C PRO A 135 0.70 13.97 -4.58
N PHE A 136 1.85 13.93 -3.91
CA PHE A 136 2.05 13.15 -2.72
C PHE A 136 2.84 13.93 -1.67
N HIS A 137 2.61 13.61 -0.41
CA HIS A 137 3.20 14.30 0.74
C HIS A 137 3.91 13.30 1.62
N VAL A 138 5.06 13.66 2.18
CA VAL A 138 5.70 12.89 3.27
C VAL A 138 5.08 13.34 4.58
N ILE A 139 4.33 12.46 5.24
CA ILE A 139 3.48 12.80 6.40
C ILE A 139 3.95 12.20 7.72
N GLY A 140 5.09 11.50 7.71
CA GLY A 140 5.58 10.74 8.87
C GLY A 140 4.94 9.37 8.99
N GLU A 141 5.48 8.56 9.89
CA GLU A 141 4.89 7.27 10.25
C GLU A 141 3.57 7.47 11.02
N ASN A 142 2.43 7.25 10.35
CA ASN A 142 1.12 7.23 10.99
C ASN A 142 0.40 5.91 10.70
N MET A 143 0.22 5.10 11.76
CA MET A 143 -0.44 3.80 11.67
C MET A 143 -1.96 3.88 11.88
N ASN A 144 -2.50 5.05 12.24
CA ASN A 144 -3.92 5.28 12.41
C ASN A 144 -4.53 5.85 11.12
N PHE A 145 -5.06 4.96 10.28
CA PHE A 145 -5.65 5.33 9.00
C PHE A 145 -6.90 6.18 9.13
N ASP A 146 -7.69 6.03 10.20
CA ASP A 146 -8.87 6.88 10.44
C ASP A 146 -8.45 8.32 10.72
N ASP A 147 -7.37 8.51 11.49
CA ASP A 147 -6.80 9.84 11.70
C ASP A 147 -6.24 10.41 10.38
N VAL A 148 -5.49 9.61 9.62
CA VAL A 148 -4.95 10.05 8.31
C VAL A 148 -6.08 10.46 7.37
N TYR A 149 -7.18 9.71 7.32
CA TYR A 149 -8.30 10.00 6.45
C TYR A 149 -9.09 11.24 6.92
N ASN A 150 -9.53 11.25 8.18
CA ASN A 150 -10.39 12.31 8.72
C ASN A 150 -9.64 13.64 8.86
N ASN A 151 -8.33 13.59 9.07
CA ASN A 151 -7.45 14.76 9.23
C ASN A 151 -6.47 14.92 8.06
N MET A 152 -6.78 14.39 6.88
CA MET A 152 -5.89 14.38 5.71
C MET A 152 -5.28 15.76 5.39
N GLU A 153 -6.09 16.82 5.37
CA GLU A 153 -5.61 18.17 5.05
C GLU A 153 -4.67 18.72 6.13
N ARG A 154 -4.88 18.34 7.40
CA ARG A 154 -3.98 18.70 8.50
C ARG A 154 -2.62 18.01 8.36
N HIS A 155 -2.62 16.74 7.94
CA HIS A 155 -1.38 15.99 7.69
C HIS A 155 -0.61 16.58 6.51
N LYS A 156 -1.29 16.93 5.41
CA LYS A 156 -0.67 17.64 4.27
C LYS A 156 -0.10 19.00 4.67
N ALA A 157 -0.82 19.79 5.46
CA ALA A 157 -0.36 21.10 5.90
C ALA A 157 0.87 21.04 6.83
N LYS A 158 1.08 19.91 7.52
CA LYS A 158 2.26 19.65 8.36
C LYS A 158 3.40 18.95 7.63
N ALA A 159 3.14 18.39 6.45
CA ALA A 159 4.13 17.68 5.68
C ALA A 159 5.31 18.60 5.38
N GLU A 160 6.53 18.08 5.51
CA GLU A 160 7.75 18.86 5.28
C GLU A 160 7.88 19.29 3.81
N SER A 161 7.26 18.55 2.89
CA SER A 161 7.36 18.78 1.46
C SER A 161 6.19 18.16 0.69
N GLU A 162 5.76 18.84 -0.36
CA GLU A 162 4.86 18.31 -1.39
C GLU A 162 5.68 17.92 -2.63
N TYR A 163 5.43 16.72 -3.14
CA TYR A 163 6.02 16.19 -4.35
C TYR A 163 4.94 15.79 -5.34
N TRP A 164 5.33 15.63 -6.59
CA TRP A 164 4.43 15.34 -7.69
C TRP A 164 4.97 14.18 -8.49
N LEU A 165 4.17 13.13 -8.59
CA LEU A 165 4.41 12.04 -9.52
C LEU A 165 3.86 12.44 -10.90
N VAL A 166 4.75 12.62 -11.86
CA VAL A 166 4.44 13.17 -13.18
C VAL A 166 4.63 12.10 -14.24
N TYR A 167 3.56 11.80 -14.97
CA TYR A 167 3.59 11.02 -16.21
C TYR A 167 3.47 11.96 -17.41
N SER A 168 4.52 12.07 -18.23
CA SER A 168 4.56 12.96 -19.40
C SER A 168 5.46 12.38 -20.47
N LYS A 169 5.08 12.52 -21.75
CA LYS A 169 5.85 11.97 -22.89
C LYS A 169 6.21 10.48 -22.73
N ASN A 170 5.31 9.70 -22.12
CA ASN A 170 5.49 8.28 -21.82
C ASN A 170 6.60 7.96 -20.81
N GLU A 171 7.05 8.96 -20.06
CA GLU A 171 8.06 8.82 -19.00
C GLU A 171 7.47 9.23 -17.65
N TRP A 172 8.00 8.61 -16.61
CA TRP A 172 7.67 8.92 -15.22
C TRP A 172 8.78 9.77 -14.61
N SER A 173 8.40 10.72 -13.77
CA SER A 173 9.35 11.53 -12.98
C SER A 173 8.71 11.95 -11.66
N ILE A 174 9.55 12.22 -10.66
CA ILE A 174 9.13 12.88 -9.42
C ILE A 174 9.62 14.32 -9.47
N ARG A 175 8.75 15.28 -9.14
CA ARG A 175 9.06 16.71 -9.11
C ARG A 175 8.67 17.32 -7.77
N SER A 176 9.34 18.40 -7.41
CA SER A 176 8.92 19.30 -6.33
C SER A 176 8.77 20.68 -6.94
N TYR A 177 7.65 21.35 -6.66
CA TYR A 177 7.48 22.76 -7.02
C TYR A 177 7.77 23.56 -5.74
N LYS A 178 8.88 24.30 -5.72
CA LYS A 178 9.18 25.24 -4.63
C LYS A 178 8.28 26.46 -4.72
#